data_AF-A0A959WHH9-F1
#
_entry.id   AF-A0A959WHH9-F1
#
_cell.length_a   1.000
_cell.length_b   1.000
_cell.length_c   1.000
_cell.angle_alpha   90.00
_cell.angle_beta   90.00
_cell.angle_gamma   90.00
#
_symmetry.space_group_name_H-M   'P 1'
#
loop_
_entity.id
_entity.type
_entity.pdbx_description
1 polymer ?
#
loop_
_entity_poly.entity_id
_entity_poly.type
_entity_poly.pdbx_seq_one_letter_code
_entity_poly.pdbx_strand_id
1 'polypeptide(L)'
;DDGSHADAKVLGTDPLTDTAVIQAEGVSGLTPATIGKSSNLDVGQEVVAIGSPFGLESTVTSGIVSALNRPVNVGSDSQGNSTTYPAIQTDAAINPGNSGGPLVDMSGAVVGINSSIRTASDSTTGESGSIGLGFSIPIDEVMPIVDQMVKGETPTHARIGIGVGALSGSNQSLIDGAQVSQVNDGSPAQKAGIQVGDV
;
A
#
# COMPACT_ATOMS: atom_id res chain seq x y z
N ASP A 1 16.51 19.07 0.63
CA ASP A 1 17.67 18.25 0.99
C ASP A 1 18.73 19.17 1.59
N ASP A 2 19.35 18.80 2.72
CA ASP A 2 20.51 19.53 3.28
C ASP A 2 21.84 18.85 2.93
N GLY A 3 21.80 17.77 2.14
CA GLY A 3 22.97 17.01 1.68
C GLY A 3 23.63 16.17 2.76
N SER A 4 23.01 16.02 3.93
CA SER A 4 23.53 15.15 4.99
C SER A 4 23.31 13.67 4.67
N HIS A 5 24.20 12.82 5.19
CA HIS A 5 24.15 11.37 5.01
C HIS A 5 24.36 10.66 6.33
N ALA A 6 23.71 9.50 6.47
CA ALA A 6 23.82 8.64 7.63
C ALA A 6 23.68 7.18 7.20
N ASP A 7 24.37 6.29 7.91
CA ASP A 7 24.10 4.86 7.84
C ASP A 7 22.72 4.57 8.43
N ALA A 8 22.09 3.47 8.00
CA ALA A 8 20.81 3.05 8.53
C ALA A 8 20.76 1.54 8.80
N LYS A 9 20.02 1.16 9.84
CA LYS A 9 19.71 -0.22 10.19
C LYS A 9 18.26 -0.54 9.85
N VAL A 10 18.02 -1.76 9.40
CA VAL A 10 16.65 -2.27 9.22
C VAL A 10 16.14 -2.74 10.59
N LEU A 11 15.02 -2.16 11.05
CA LEU A 11 14.33 -2.59 12.26
C LEU A 11 13.33 -3.71 11.97
N GLY A 12 12.73 -3.70 10.79
CA GLY A 12 11.80 -4.74 10.35
C GLY A 12 11.40 -4.57 8.89
N THR A 13 10.88 -5.65 8.30
CA THR A 13 10.29 -5.66 6.97
C THR A 13 9.00 -6.48 6.98
N ASP A 14 8.06 -6.07 6.14
CA ASP A 14 6.84 -6.80 5.85
C ASP A 14 6.63 -6.88 4.33
N PRO A 15 7.03 -8.01 3.71
CA PRO A 15 6.86 -8.22 2.29
C PRO A 15 5.40 -8.28 1.83
N LEU A 16 4.45 -8.60 2.73
CA LEU A 16 3.04 -8.63 2.34
C LEU A 16 2.54 -7.22 2.05
N THR A 17 2.96 -6.23 2.83
CA THR A 17 2.54 -4.83 2.71
C THR A 17 3.51 -3.96 1.93
N ASP A 18 4.57 -4.53 1.36
CA ASP A 18 5.64 -3.77 0.71
C ASP A 18 6.19 -2.64 1.62
N THR A 19 6.42 -2.95 2.90
CA THR A 19 6.83 -1.97 3.93
C THR A 19 8.12 -2.38 4.62
N ALA A 20 8.96 -1.41 4.95
CA ALA A 20 10.12 -1.57 5.81
C ALA A 20 10.24 -0.41 6.79
N VAL A 21 10.75 -0.69 7.99
CA VAL A 21 11.16 0.35 8.96
C VAL A 21 12.67 0.33 9.07
N ILE A 22 13.28 1.49 8.85
CA ILE A 22 14.72 1.70 9.01
C ILE A 22 15.00 2.77 10.06
N GLN A 23 16.16 2.69 10.69
CA GLN A 23 16.65 3.65 11.67
C GLN A 23 17.97 4.24 11.20
N ALA A 24 18.00 5.55 10.95
CA ALA A 24 19.24 6.27 10.70
C ALA A 24 20.10 6.33 11.97
N GLU A 25 21.41 6.13 11.81
CA GLU A 25 22.39 6.07 12.90
C GLU A 25 23.14 7.39 13.06
N GLY A 26 23.46 7.76 14.30
CA GLY A 26 24.32 8.92 14.58
C GLY A 26 23.72 10.30 14.25
N VAL A 27 22.44 10.36 13.92
CA VAL A 27 21.71 11.60 13.61
C VAL A 27 20.75 12.00 14.72
N SER A 28 20.55 13.30 14.91
CA SER A 28 19.61 13.86 15.89
C SER A 28 19.06 15.20 15.39
N GLY A 29 17.99 15.71 16.01
CA GLY A 29 17.38 16.97 15.60
C GLY A 29 16.59 16.90 14.29
N LEU A 30 16.26 15.69 13.82
CA LEU A 30 15.41 15.49 12.65
C LEU A 30 14.00 16.02 12.90
N THR A 31 13.37 16.58 11.87
CA THR A 31 11.97 17.00 11.91
C THR A 31 11.09 15.87 11.38
N PRO A 32 10.27 15.21 12.22
CA PRO A 32 9.39 14.15 11.75
C PRO A 32 8.27 14.73 10.88
N ALA A 33 7.85 13.96 9.87
CA ALA A 33 6.66 14.28 9.11
C ALA A 33 5.41 14.15 10.00
N THR A 34 4.38 14.96 9.72
CA THR A 34 3.08 14.80 10.37
C THR A 34 2.34 13.64 9.71
N ILE A 35 1.88 12.68 10.49
CA ILE A 35 1.07 11.56 9.99
C ILE A 35 -0.40 11.98 9.96
N GLY A 36 -1.02 11.86 8.79
CA GLY A 36 -2.43 12.15 8.55
C GLY A 36 -3.31 10.92 8.70
N LYS A 37 -4.44 10.91 7.98
CA LYS A 37 -5.36 9.77 7.89
C LYS A 37 -5.77 9.56 6.44
N SER A 38 -5.48 8.39 5.89
CA SER A 38 -5.94 8.01 4.54
C SER A 38 -7.46 7.87 4.46
N SER A 39 -8.11 7.51 5.55
CA SER A 39 -9.57 7.38 5.67
C SER A 39 -10.32 8.71 5.54
N ASN A 40 -9.63 9.84 5.63
CA ASN A 40 -10.19 11.17 5.41
C ASN A 40 -10.04 11.66 3.96
N LEU A 41 -9.45 10.87 3.07
CA LEU A 41 -9.30 11.25 1.68
C LEU A 41 -10.61 11.10 0.91
N ASP A 42 -10.85 12.06 0.01
CA ASP A 42 -11.93 11.99 -0.96
C ASP A 42 -11.38 11.95 -2.40
N VAL A 43 -12.10 11.30 -3.30
CA VAL A 43 -11.78 11.35 -4.75
C VAL A 43 -11.90 12.79 -5.24
N GLY A 44 -10.89 13.26 -5.96
CA GLY A 44 -10.74 14.64 -6.41
C GLY A 44 -9.94 15.54 -5.47
N GLN A 45 -9.60 15.07 -4.26
CA GLN A 45 -8.75 15.82 -3.34
C GLN A 45 -7.33 15.95 -3.86
N GLU A 46 -6.76 17.15 -3.79
CA GLU A 46 -5.37 17.40 -4.17
C GLU A 46 -4.38 16.70 -3.24
N VAL A 47 -3.35 16.13 -3.84
CA VAL A 47 -2.25 15.42 -3.16
C VAL A 47 -0.92 15.73 -3.84
N VAL A 48 0.16 15.58 -3.08
CA VAL A 48 1.54 15.72 -3.57
C VAL A 48 2.31 14.43 -3.28
N ALA A 49 3.00 13.91 -4.28
CA ALA A 49 3.96 12.83 -4.13
C ALA A 49 5.38 13.39 -4.10
N ILE A 50 6.17 12.95 -3.12
CA ILE A 50 7.55 13.39 -2.93
C ILE A 50 8.48 12.18 -3.04
N GLY A 51 9.60 12.34 -3.74
CA GLY A 51 10.57 11.28 -3.94
C GLY A 51 11.91 11.74 -4.50
N SER A 52 12.73 10.79 -4.94
CA SER A 52 14.03 11.03 -5.58
C SER A 52 14.17 10.16 -6.84
N PRO A 53 13.37 10.40 -7.90
CA PRO A 53 13.45 9.66 -9.14
C PRO A 53 14.82 9.86 -9.79
N PHE A 54 15.46 8.76 -10.17
CA PHE A 54 16.77 8.73 -10.85
C PHE A 54 17.94 9.34 -10.06
N GLY A 55 17.83 9.48 -8.74
CA GLY A 55 18.88 10.09 -7.91
C GLY A 55 19.00 11.61 -8.07
N LEU A 56 18.03 12.25 -8.74
CA LEU A 56 17.87 13.69 -8.72
C LEU A 56 17.20 14.06 -7.39
N GLU A 57 17.89 14.82 -6.55
CA GLU A 57 17.43 15.20 -5.23
C GLU A 57 16.02 15.80 -5.28
N SER A 58 15.11 15.23 -4.47
CA SER A 58 13.82 15.84 -4.08
C SER A 58 12.91 16.27 -5.26
N THR A 59 12.38 15.31 -6.01
CA THR A 59 11.29 15.58 -6.97
C THR A 59 9.94 15.61 -6.27
N VAL A 60 9.14 16.59 -6.65
CA VAL A 60 7.78 16.80 -6.19
C VAL A 60 6.84 16.74 -7.39
N THR A 61 5.81 15.90 -7.32
CA THR A 61 4.75 15.84 -8.32
C THR A 61 3.40 16.03 -7.62
N SER A 62 2.50 16.77 -8.24
CA SER A 62 1.15 17.01 -7.70
C SER A 62 0.09 16.39 -8.59
N GLY A 63 -1.05 16.09 -7.99
CA GLY A 63 -2.22 15.54 -8.66
C GLY A 63 -3.40 15.51 -7.71
N ILE A 64 -4.36 14.65 -8.02
CA ILE A 64 -5.53 14.39 -7.20
C ILE A 64 -5.62 12.91 -6.82
N VAL A 65 -6.40 12.59 -5.81
CA VAL A 65 -6.90 11.24 -5.58
C VAL A 65 -7.85 10.88 -6.72
N SER A 66 -7.44 9.99 -7.61
CA SER A 66 -8.25 9.53 -8.75
C SER A 66 -9.21 8.42 -8.35
N ALA A 67 -8.83 7.58 -7.39
CA ALA A 67 -9.68 6.53 -6.82
C ALA A 67 -9.16 6.11 -5.45
N LEU A 68 -10.06 5.58 -4.62
CA LEU A 68 -9.74 4.95 -3.34
C LEU A 68 -10.08 3.46 -3.39
N ASN A 69 -9.46 2.69 -2.51
CA ASN A 69 -9.69 1.25 -2.39
C ASN A 69 -9.48 0.48 -3.70
N ARG A 70 -8.51 0.90 -4.53
CA ARG A 70 -8.17 0.17 -5.75
C ARG A 70 -7.44 -1.12 -5.37
N PRO A 71 -7.99 -2.31 -5.67
CA PRO A 71 -7.30 -3.55 -5.38
C PRO A 71 -6.02 -3.65 -6.21
N VAL A 72 -4.88 -3.70 -5.54
CA VAL A 72 -3.56 -3.88 -6.15
C VAL A 72 -2.77 -4.93 -5.40
N ASN A 73 -2.07 -5.81 -6.12
CA ASN A 73 -1.12 -6.72 -5.50
C ASN A 73 0.21 -5.98 -5.34
N VAL A 74 0.65 -5.81 -4.10
CA VAL A 74 1.87 -5.04 -3.78
C VAL A 74 3.05 -5.93 -3.41
N GLY A 75 2.79 -7.21 -3.08
CA GLY A 75 3.84 -8.13 -2.70
C GLY A 75 3.35 -9.54 -2.46
N SER A 76 4.31 -10.45 -2.34
CA SER A 76 4.10 -11.83 -1.93
C SER A 76 5.11 -12.20 -0.85
N ASP A 77 4.69 -12.96 0.16
CA ASP A 77 5.62 -13.51 1.15
C ASP A 77 6.42 -14.69 0.59
N SER A 78 7.40 -15.17 1.38
CA SER A 78 8.23 -16.32 1.01
C SER A 78 7.46 -17.64 0.85
N GLN A 79 6.20 -17.70 1.29
CA GLN A 79 5.32 -18.85 1.13
C GLN A 79 4.42 -18.72 -0.12
N GLY A 80 4.56 -17.63 -0.88
CA GLY A 80 3.78 -17.36 -2.09
C GLY A 80 2.39 -16.80 -1.81
N ASN A 81 2.10 -16.37 -0.57
CA ASN A 81 0.85 -15.65 -0.29
C ASN A 81 0.98 -14.23 -0.83
N SER A 82 0.04 -13.82 -1.69
CA SER A 82 -0.09 -12.44 -2.16
C SER A 82 -1.18 -11.74 -1.38
N THR A 83 -0.96 -10.46 -1.03
CA THR A 83 -2.01 -9.61 -0.45
C THR A 83 -2.41 -8.54 -1.45
N THR A 84 -3.72 -8.32 -1.55
CA THR A 84 -4.29 -7.22 -2.32
C THR A 84 -4.58 -6.05 -1.37
N TYR A 85 -3.97 -4.90 -1.64
CA TYR A 85 -4.20 -3.68 -0.86
C TYR A 85 -5.26 -2.79 -1.48
N PRO A 86 -6.04 -2.08 -0.65
CA PRO A 86 -6.95 -1.03 -1.10
C PRO A 86 -6.15 0.25 -1.38
N ALA A 87 -5.35 0.28 -2.45
CA ALA A 87 -4.48 1.41 -2.73
C ALA A 87 -5.25 2.71 -3.03
N ILE A 88 -4.61 3.82 -2.68
CA ILE A 88 -4.94 5.15 -3.17
C ILE A 88 -4.38 5.24 -4.59
N GLN A 89 -5.25 5.53 -5.56
CA GLN A 89 -4.84 5.85 -6.92
C GLN A 89 -4.75 7.37 -7.07
N THR A 90 -3.67 7.85 -7.68
CA THR A 90 -3.48 9.27 -8.00
C THR A 90 -2.96 9.45 -9.42
N ASP A 91 -3.25 10.61 -10.01
CA ASP A 91 -2.66 11.04 -11.28
C ASP A 91 -1.38 11.85 -11.09
N ALA A 92 -0.96 12.11 -9.84
CA ALA A 92 0.37 12.60 -9.54
C ALA A 92 1.40 11.65 -10.14
N ALA A 93 2.40 12.18 -10.85
CA ALA A 93 3.34 11.34 -11.56
C ALA A 93 4.20 10.53 -10.57
N ILE A 94 3.97 9.22 -10.51
CA ILE A 94 4.76 8.24 -9.76
C ILE A 94 5.67 7.49 -10.73
N ASN A 95 6.98 7.68 -10.58
CA ASN A 95 8.03 7.02 -11.35
C ASN A 95 8.99 6.27 -10.41
N PRO A 96 9.82 5.33 -10.92
CA PRO A 96 10.91 4.74 -10.13
C PRO A 96 11.73 5.82 -9.40
N GLY A 97 11.92 5.61 -8.10
CA GLY A 97 12.55 6.55 -7.16
C GLY A 97 11.59 7.48 -6.39
N ASN A 98 10.30 7.50 -6.73
CA ASN A 98 9.26 7.96 -5.80
C ASN A 98 8.85 6.85 -4.80
N SER A 99 9.11 5.58 -5.12
CA SER A 99 8.76 4.44 -4.27
C SER A 99 9.39 4.56 -2.89
N GLY A 100 8.59 4.38 -1.84
CA GLY A 100 8.97 4.58 -0.44
C GLY A 100 8.88 6.04 0.04
N GLY A 101 8.71 7.01 -0.86
CA GLY A 101 8.44 8.40 -0.52
C GLY A 101 6.97 8.65 -0.14
N PRO A 102 6.65 9.78 0.53
CA PRO A 102 5.29 10.04 1.00
C PRO A 102 4.37 10.55 -0.12
N LEU A 103 3.10 10.15 -0.02
CA LEU A 103 1.97 10.89 -0.57
C LEU A 103 1.41 11.77 0.55
N VAL A 104 1.31 13.08 0.32
CA VAL A 104 0.86 14.06 1.32
C VAL A 104 -0.37 14.81 0.85
N ASP A 105 -1.25 15.17 1.79
CA ASP A 105 -2.36 16.08 1.53
C ASP A 105 -1.91 17.55 1.53
N MET A 106 -2.83 18.47 1.22
CA MET A 106 -2.54 19.91 1.18
C MET A 106 -2.26 20.54 2.56
N SER A 107 -2.47 19.81 3.65
CA SER A 107 -2.03 20.24 4.99
C SER A 107 -0.56 19.86 5.28
N GLY A 108 0.06 19.08 4.39
CA GLY A 108 1.41 18.54 4.55
C GLY A 108 1.45 17.26 5.38
N ALA A 109 0.30 16.64 5.66
CA ALA A 109 0.24 15.40 6.41
C ALA A 109 0.41 14.19 5.46
N VAL A 110 1.17 13.18 5.89
CA VAL A 110 1.38 11.94 5.15
C VAL A 110 0.09 11.12 5.18
N VAL A 111 -0.45 10.84 4.00
CA VAL A 111 -1.68 10.06 3.80
C VAL A 111 -1.44 8.74 3.09
N GLY A 112 -0.24 8.52 2.54
CA GLY A 112 0.16 7.23 2.00
C GLY A 112 1.66 7.13 1.71
N ILE A 113 2.09 5.93 1.32
CA ILE A 113 3.46 5.64 0.87
C ILE A 113 3.39 5.30 -0.61
N ASN A 114 4.09 6.07 -1.44
CA ASN A 114 4.16 5.84 -2.87
C ASN A 114 4.77 4.45 -3.14
N SER A 115 4.11 3.64 -3.96
CA SER A 115 4.66 2.35 -4.38
C SER A 115 4.69 2.28 -5.90
N SER A 116 5.80 1.82 -6.46
CA SER A 116 5.94 1.57 -7.89
C SER A 116 5.25 0.26 -8.28
N ILE A 117 3.94 0.18 -8.05
CA ILE A 117 3.13 -0.97 -8.44
C ILE A 117 2.98 -0.96 -9.95
N ARG A 118 3.52 -1.99 -10.61
CA ARG A 118 3.14 -2.30 -11.99
C ARG A 118 1.77 -2.95 -11.95
N THR A 119 0.73 -2.20 -12.31
CA THR A 119 -0.58 -2.81 -12.57
C THR A 119 -0.41 -3.89 -13.64
N ALA A 120 -0.91 -5.09 -13.36
CA ALA A 120 -0.71 -6.32 -14.14
C ALA A 120 -1.31 -6.31 -15.56
N SER A 121 -1.72 -5.15 -16.09
CA SER A 121 -2.49 -5.02 -17.31
C SER A 121 -1.72 -4.51 -18.54
N ASP A 122 -0.41 -4.24 -18.46
CA ASP A 122 0.33 -3.94 -19.70
C ASP A 122 1.80 -4.37 -19.65
N SER A 123 2.04 -5.61 -20.06
CA SER A 123 3.37 -6.16 -20.32
C SER A 123 3.73 -6.11 -21.81
N THR A 124 3.13 -5.22 -22.61
CA THR A 124 3.33 -5.23 -24.08
C THR A 124 3.96 -3.99 -24.71
N THR A 125 4.15 -2.89 -23.99
CA THR A 125 4.87 -1.72 -24.53
C THR A 125 5.93 -1.22 -23.55
N GLY A 126 7.14 -1.01 -24.06
CA GLY A 126 8.34 -0.62 -23.29
C GLY A 126 8.30 0.82 -22.75
N GLU A 127 7.16 1.30 -22.28
CA GLU A 127 7.01 2.63 -21.70
C GLU A 127 7.44 2.59 -20.23
N SER A 128 8.67 3.03 -19.99
CA SER A 128 9.22 3.21 -18.65
C SER A 128 8.91 4.64 -18.17
N GLY A 129 7.68 4.89 -17.73
CA GLY A 129 7.27 6.18 -17.19
C GLY A 129 5.83 6.18 -16.68
N SER A 130 5.49 7.16 -15.83
CA SER A 130 4.15 7.35 -15.32
C SER A 130 3.19 7.71 -16.45
N ILE A 131 2.11 6.94 -16.59
CA ILE A 131 1.02 7.19 -17.54
C ILE A 131 -0.19 7.88 -16.88
N GLY A 132 0.03 8.55 -15.74
CA GLY A 132 -1.05 9.12 -14.91
C GLY A 132 -1.77 8.08 -14.05
N LEU A 133 -1.15 6.91 -13.83
CA LEU A 133 -1.61 5.88 -12.90
C LEU A 133 -0.55 5.67 -11.82
N GLY A 134 -0.64 6.46 -10.76
CA GLY A 134 0.14 6.32 -9.54
C GLY A 134 -0.62 5.55 -8.47
N PHE A 135 0.10 4.77 -7.66
CA PHE A 135 -0.47 4.02 -6.54
C PHE A 135 0.28 4.34 -5.25
N SER A 136 -0.46 4.43 -4.16
CA SER A 136 0.08 4.59 -2.81
C SER A 136 -0.62 3.67 -1.83
N ILE A 137 0.16 3.10 -0.93
CA ILE A 137 -0.33 2.29 0.17
C ILE A 137 -0.91 3.24 1.23
N PRO A 138 -2.18 3.09 1.66
CA PRO A 138 -2.81 3.99 2.62
C PRO A 138 -2.05 4.02 3.95
N ILE A 139 -1.85 5.21 4.53
CA ILE A 139 -1.09 5.33 5.78
C ILE A 139 -1.76 4.60 6.95
N ASP A 140 -3.10 4.58 7.00
CA ASP A 140 -3.85 3.92 8.08
C ASP A 140 -3.65 2.39 8.06
N GLU A 141 -3.35 1.81 6.90
CA GLU A 141 -3.08 0.38 6.75
C GLU A 141 -1.67 0.01 7.23
N VAL A 142 -0.71 0.92 7.02
CA VAL A 142 0.72 0.66 7.28
C VAL A 142 1.11 0.96 8.72
N MET A 143 0.51 1.99 9.34
CA MET A 143 0.93 2.44 10.68
C MET A 143 0.86 1.36 11.78
N PRO A 144 -0.18 0.51 11.86
CA PRO A 144 -0.19 -0.58 12.86
C PRO A 144 0.98 -1.54 12.72
N ILE A 145 1.47 -1.73 11.50
CA ILE A 145 2.56 -2.65 11.15
C ILE A 145 3.90 -2.00 11.46
N VAL A 146 4.04 -0.72 11.14
CA VAL A 146 5.19 0.11 11.55
C VAL A 146 5.33 0.10 13.07
N ASP A 147 4.24 0.26 13.83
CA ASP A 147 4.26 0.23 15.29
C ASP A 147 4.77 -1.12 15.85
N GLN A 148 4.42 -2.23 15.21
CA GLN A 148 4.93 -3.57 15.58
C GLN A 148 6.43 -3.66 15.30
N MET A 149 6.88 -3.26 14.10
CA MET A 149 8.29 -3.30 13.72
C MET A 149 9.16 -2.41 14.64
N VAL A 150 8.67 -1.22 15.01
CA VAL A 150 9.37 -0.31 15.92
C VAL A 150 9.51 -0.90 17.33
N LYS A 151 8.55 -1.72 17.77
CA LYS A 151 8.63 -2.47 19.04
C LYS A 151 9.51 -3.71 18.96
N GLY A 152 10.04 -4.05 17.78
CA GLY A 152 10.77 -5.30 17.55
C GLY A 152 9.87 -6.54 17.49
N GLU A 153 8.57 -6.35 17.26
CA GLU A 153 7.61 -7.43 17.06
C GLU A 153 7.62 -7.88 15.60
N THR A 154 7.30 -9.15 15.35
CA THR A 154 7.09 -9.65 13.99
C THR A 154 5.75 -9.13 13.48
N PRO A 155 5.69 -8.47 12.30
CA PRO A 155 4.45 -8.05 11.66
C PRO A 155 3.40 -9.17 11.59
N THR A 156 2.19 -8.89 12.06
CA THR A 156 1.08 -9.85 12.05
C THR A 156 -0.06 -9.39 11.16
N HIS A 157 -0.63 -10.32 10.40
CA HIS A 157 -1.77 -10.09 9.52
C HIS A 157 -2.99 -10.87 9.97
N ALA A 158 -4.09 -10.17 10.21
CA ALA A 158 -5.36 -10.83 10.52
C ALA A 158 -5.84 -11.64 9.30
N ARG A 159 -6.23 -12.90 9.53
CA ARG A 159 -6.81 -13.76 8.51
C ARG A 159 -8.05 -14.45 9.05
N ILE A 160 -9.11 -14.45 8.26
CA ILE A 160 -10.36 -15.16 8.58
C ILE A 160 -10.34 -16.63 8.16
N GLY A 161 -9.44 -17.01 7.25
CA GLY A 161 -9.22 -18.39 6.83
C GLY A 161 -10.21 -18.91 5.79
N ILE A 162 -10.57 -18.08 4.82
CA ILE A 162 -11.38 -18.45 3.66
C ILE A 162 -10.60 -18.26 2.36
N GLY A 163 -10.96 -19.04 1.34
CA GLY A 163 -10.70 -18.70 -0.05
C GLY A 163 -11.94 -18.02 -0.64
N VAL A 164 -11.72 -16.97 -1.43
CA VAL A 164 -12.80 -16.28 -2.16
C VAL A 164 -12.53 -16.31 -3.65
N GLY A 165 -13.60 -16.32 -4.44
CA GLY A 165 -13.56 -16.20 -5.88
C GLY A 165 -14.56 -15.19 -6.40
N ALA A 166 -14.41 -14.81 -7.66
CA ALA A 166 -15.46 -14.09 -8.37
C ALA A 166 -16.72 -14.96 -8.46
N LEU A 167 -17.90 -14.35 -8.38
CA LEU A 167 -19.17 -15.02 -8.51
C LEU A 167 -19.25 -15.74 -9.87
N SER A 168 -19.40 -17.07 -9.87
CA SER A 168 -19.64 -17.84 -11.10
C SER A 168 -21.13 -18.06 -11.33
N GLY A 169 -21.68 -17.52 -12.43
CA GLY A 169 -23.05 -17.79 -12.88
C GLY A 169 -23.78 -16.59 -13.48
N SER A 170 -25.02 -16.81 -13.95
CA SER A 170 -25.88 -15.80 -14.60
C SER A 170 -26.42 -14.69 -13.67
N ASN A 171 -26.11 -14.74 -12.37
CA ASN A 171 -26.53 -13.75 -11.35
C ASN A 171 -25.45 -12.69 -11.03
N GLN A 172 -24.35 -12.64 -11.80
CA GLN A 172 -23.27 -11.65 -11.63
C GLN A 172 -23.73 -10.19 -11.70
N SER A 173 -24.94 -9.91 -12.20
CA SER A 173 -25.45 -8.55 -12.36
C SER A 173 -26.20 -8.01 -11.14
N LEU A 174 -26.39 -8.79 -10.06
CA LEU A 174 -27.27 -8.42 -8.94
C LEU A 174 -26.62 -8.48 -7.55
N ILE A 175 -25.43 -9.07 -7.41
CA ILE A 175 -24.75 -9.22 -6.11
C ILE A 175 -23.32 -8.73 -6.24
N ASP A 176 -23.00 -7.62 -5.54
CA ASP A 176 -21.62 -7.18 -5.32
C ASP A 176 -21.07 -7.93 -4.09
N GLY A 177 -20.04 -8.74 -4.28
CA GLY A 177 -19.43 -9.50 -3.18
C GLY A 177 -18.42 -10.53 -3.63
N ALA A 178 -17.75 -11.14 -2.65
CA ALA A 178 -16.73 -12.17 -2.87
C ALA A 178 -17.29 -13.52 -2.43
N GLN A 179 -17.50 -14.45 -3.38
CA GLN A 179 -18.09 -15.74 -3.04
C GLN A 179 -17.07 -16.61 -2.32
N VAL A 180 -17.47 -17.18 -1.18
CA VAL A 180 -16.64 -18.13 -0.41
C VAL A 180 -16.50 -19.42 -1.21
N SER A 181 -15.28 -19.71 -1.66
CA SER A 181 -14.94 -20.93 -2.40
C SER A 181 -14.36 -22.01 -1.48
N GLN A 182 -13.79 -21.61 -0.35
CA GLN A 182 -13.18 -22.51 0.62
C GLN A 182 -13.28 -21.92 2.03
N VAL A 183 -13.49 -22.77 3.03
CA VAL A 183 -13.37 -22.43 4.45
C VAL A 183 -12.36 -23.40 5.07
N ASN A 184 -11.29 -22.88 5.66
CA ASN A 184 -10.24 -23.71 6.25
C ASN A 184 -10.69 -24.29 7.59
N ASP A 185 -10.35 -25.54 7.86
CA ASP A 185 -10.63 -26.18 9.14
C ASP A 185 -9.94 -25.48 10.31
N GLY A 186 -10.67 -25.31 11.42
CA GLY A 186 -10.21 -24.62 12.62
C GLY A 186 -10.15 -23.09 12.51
N SER A 187 -10.46 -22.53 11.35
CA SER A 187 -10.38 -21.08 11.09
C SER A 187 -11.40 -20.26 11.88
N PRO A 188 -11.14 -18.94 12.09
CA PRO A 188 -12.14 -18.02 12.59
C PRO A 188 -13.45 -18.05 11.79
N ALA A 189 -13.37 -18.17 10.46
CA ALA A 189 -14.54 -18.26 9.59
C ALA A 189 -15.39 -19.51 9.86
N GLN A 190 -14.77 -20.70 9.99
CA GLN A 190 -15.49 -21.92 10.33
C GLN A 190 -16.18 -21.80 11.70
N LYS A 191 -15.48 -21.23 12.69
CA LYS A 191 -16.04 -21.01 14.04
C LYS A 191 -17.19 -19.99 14.04
N ALA A 192 -17.14 -19.01 13.14
CA ALA A 192 -18.21 -18.04 12.92
C ALA A 192 -19.38 -18.60 12.10
N GLY A 193 -19.26 -19.82 11.55
CA GLY A 193 -20.30 -20.48 10.78
C GLY A 193 -20.36 -20.09 9.30
N ILE A 194 -19.33 -19.44 8.76
CA ILE A 194 -19.21 -19.14 7.32
C ILE A 194 -19.12 -20.45 6.54
N GLN A 195 -19.83 -20.53 5.41
CA GLN A 195 -19.93 -21.71 4.57
C GLN A 195 -19.48 -21.42 3.13
N VAL A 196 -19.06 -22.47 2.43
CA VAL A 196 -18.82 -22.41 0.98
C VAL A 196 -20.13 -22.06 0.28
N GLY A 197 -20.09 -21.04 -0.56
CA GLY A 197 -21.26 -20.50 -1.27
C GLY A 197 -21.82 -19.20 -0.70
N ASP A 198 -21.42 -18.80 0.53
CA ASP A 198 -21.75 -17.48 1.09
C ASP A 198 -21.16 -16.35 0.24
N VAL A 199 -21.79 -15.17 0.29
CA VAL A 199 -21.38 -13.94 -0.42
C VAL A 199 -21.46 -12.73 0.51
#